data_AF-A0A963S362-F1
#
_entry.id   AF-A0A963S362-F1
#
_cell.length_a   1.000
_cell.length_b   1.000
_cell.length_c   1.000
_cell.angle_alpha   90.00
_cell.angle_beta   90.00
_cell.angle_gamma   90.00
#
_symmetry.space_group_name_H-M   'P 1'
#
loop_
_entity.id
_entity.type
_entity.pdbx_description
1 polymer ?
#
loop_
_entity_poly.entity_id
_entity_poly.type
_entity_poly.pdbx_seq_one_letter_code
_entity_poly.pdbx_strand_id
1 'polypeptide(L)' 'MYLPQLRLEPVNTYASQDSDRMAFQFEFEATVKATGAPLETAIVETWQFRDGKVASIRAHYFSVPAC' A
#
# COMPACT_ATOMS: atom_id res chain seq x y z
N MET A 1 16.70 14.32 -2.16
CA MET A 1 16.55 13.31 -1.09
C MET A 1 16.48 11.97 -1.79
N TYR A 2 17.60 11.24 -1.79
CA TYR A 2 17.67 9.88 -2.32
C TYR A 2 17.15 8.98 -1.18
N LEU A 3 16.11 8.18 -1.42
CA LEU A 3 15.73 7.11 -0.49
C LEU A 3 16.43 5.85 -1.01
N PRO A 4 17.65 5.52 -0.51
CA PRO A 4 18.34 4.32 -0.95
C PRO A 4 17.47 3.11 -0.62
N GLN A 5 16.95 2.45 -1.66
CA GLN A 5 16.20 1.19 -1.59
C GLN A 5 15.08 1.16 -0.55
N LEU A 6 14.08 2.05 -0.69
CA LEU A 6 12.83 1.90 0.06
C LEU A 6 12.17 0.58 -0.37
N ARG A 7 12.24 -0.44 0.50
CA ARG A 7 11.55 -1.72 0.35
C ARG A 7 10.28 -1.64 1.18
N LEU A 8 9.14 -1.57 0.50
CA LEU A 8 7.83 -1.59 1.14
C LEU A 8 7.36 -3.04 1.22
N GLU A 9 7.16 -3.53 2.44
CA GLU A 9 6.62 -4.87 2.68
C GLU A 9 5.19 -4.77 3.21
N PRO A 10 4.27 -5.63 2.76
CA PRO A 10 2.91 -5.61 3.25
C PRO A 10 2.87 -6.10 4.71
N VAL A 11 2.14 -5.39 5.56
CA VAL A 11 1.82 -5.87 6.91
C VAL A 11 0.86 -7.04 6.87
N ASN A 12 -0.05 -7.06 5.88
CA ASN A 12 -0.94 -8.19 5.62
C ASN A 12 -1.05 -8.47 4.12
N THR A 13 -1.16 -9.75 3.76
CA THR A 13 -1.52 -10.20 2.41
C THR A 13 -2.79 -11.03 2.49
N TYR A 14 -3.77 -10.70 1.65
CA TYR A 14 -5.04 -11.38 1.58
C TYR A 14 -5.17 -12.09 0.22
N ALA A 15 -5.38 -13.40 0.28
CA ALA A 15 -5.73 -14.18 -0.89
C ALA A 15 -7.21 -13.96 -1.26
N SER A 16 -7.48 -13.80 -2.54
CA SER A 16 -8.84 -13.79 -3.10
C SER A 16 -9.23 -15.19 -3.58
N GLN A 17 -10.53 -15.46 -3.70
CA GLN A 17 -11.01 -16.63 -4.44
C GLN A 17 -10.80 -16.47 -5.96
N ASP A 18 -10.64 -15.25 -6.43
CA ASP A 18 -10.19 -14.93 -7.79
C ASP A 18 -8.66 -15.07 -7.85
N SER A 19 -8.17 -16.07 -8.59
CA SER A 19 -6.74 -16.38 -8.71
C SER A 19 -5.91 -15.25 -9.32
N ASP A 20 -6.56 -14.33 -10.04
CA ASP A 20 -5.90 -13.20 -10.67
C ASP A 20 -5.93 -11.96 -9.76
N ARG A 21 -6.31 -12.10 -8.48
CA ARG A 21 -6.39 -10.98 -7.55
C ARG A 21 -5.72 -11.27 -6.22
N MET A 22 -5.00 -10.27 -5.72
CA MET A 22 -4.48 -10.25 -4.36
C MET A 22 -4.75 -8.89 -3.75
N ALA A 23 -4.90 -8.85 -2.42
CA ALA A 23 -4.92 -7.58 -1.70
C ALA A 23 -3.75 -7.53 -0.71
N PHE A 24 -3.16 -6.35 -0.58
CA PHE A 24 -2.04 -6.07 0.29
C PHE A 24 -2.40 -4.90 1.18
N GLN A 25 -2.13 -5.02 2.47
CA GLN A 25 -2.15 -3.89 3.39
C GLN A 25 -0.73 -3.42 3.63
N PHE A 26 -0.51 -2.11 3.53
CA PHE A 26 0.73 -1.45 3.86
C PHE A 26 0.47 -0.39 4.92
N GLU A 27 1.46 -0.18 5.78
CA GLU A 27 1.47 0.90 6.75
C GLU A 27 2.76 1.69 6.54
N PHE A 28 2.68 3.01 6.60
CA PHE A 28 3.86 3.85 6.55
C PHE A 28 3.66 5.16 7.28
N GLU A 29 4.78 5.65 7.76
CA GLU A 29 4.94 6.95 8.38
C GLU A 29 5.73 7.84 7.43
N ALA A 30 5.25 9.06 7.22
CA ALA A 30 5.91 10.03 6.36
C ALA A 30 5.70 11.46 6.86
N THR A 31 6.43 12.41 6.29
CA THR A 31 6.17 13.83 6.46
C THR A 31 5.66 14.40 5.14
N VAL A 32 4.47 15.00 5.16
CA VAL A 32 3.87 15.61 3.98
C VAL A 32 4.66 16.87 3.63
N LYS A 33 5.43 16.82 2.55
CA LYS A 33 6.34 17.92 2.16
C LYS A 33 5.65 19.28 2.00
N ALA A 34 4.41 19.30 1.51
CA ALA A 34 3.67 20.53 1.24
C ALA A 34 3.26 21.27 2.54
N THR A 35 3.02 20.54 3.63
CA THR A 35 2.49 21.09 4.88
C THR A 35 3.44 20.94 6.07
N GLY A 36 4.46 20.08 5.95
CA GLY A 36 5.33 19.67 7.06
C GLY A 36 4.64 18.75 8.07
N ALA A 37 3.39 18.36 7.86
CA ALA A 37 2.64 17.57 8.82
C ALA A 37 3.10 16.09 8.82
N PRO A 38 3.14 15.43 9.99
CA PRO A 38 3.29 13.97 10.04
C PRO A 38 2.07 13.29 9.41
N LEU A 39 2.31 12.18 8.73
CA LEU A 39 1.31 11.30 8.16
C LEU A 39 1.57 9.88 8.66
N GLU A 40 0.58 9.33 9.35
CA GLU A 40 0.48 7.91 9.66
C GLU A 40 -0.75 7.39 8.92
N THR A 41 -0.56 6.41 8.05
CA THR A 41 -1.65 5.90 7.22
C THR A 41 -1.48 4.43 6.91
N ALA A 42 -2.62 3.79 6.67
CA ALA A 42 -2.68 2.47 6.09
C ALA A 42 -3.29 2.56 4.69
N ILE A 43 -2.74 1.76 3.79
CA ILE A 43 -3.28 1.56 2.44
C ILE A 43 -3.68 0.10 2.32
N VAL A 44 -4.86 -0.14 1.74
CA VAL A 44 -5.17 -1.44 1.14
C VAL A 44 -5.13 -1.30 -0.38
N GLU A 45 -4.22 -2.03 -1.01
CA GLU A 45 -4.13 -2.12 -2.47
C GLU A 45 -4.67 -3.46 -2.94
N THR A 46 -5.62 -3.44 -3.87
CA THR A 46 -6.04 -4.63 -4.60
C THR A 46 -5.35 -4.67 -5.96
N TRP A 47 -4.56 -5.71 -6.18
CA TRP A 47 -3.80 -5.91 -7.41
C TRP A 47 -4.51 -6.96 -8.24
N GLN A 48 -4.75 -6.65 -9.51
CA GLN A 48 -5.19 -7.61 -10.50
C GLN A 48 -4.01 -7.99 -11.40
N PHE A 49 -3.89 -9.28 -11.67
CA PHE A 49 -2.83 -9.85 -12.50
C PHE A 49 -3.41 -10.35 -13.83
N ARG A 50 -2.57 -10.37 -14.86
CA ARG A 50 -2.83 -11.02 -16.14
C ARG A 50 -1.51 -11.48 -16.71
N ASP A 51 -1.43 -12.76 -17.08
CA ASP A 51 -0.22 -13.37 -17.64
C ASP A 51 1.03 -13.16 -16.75
N GLY A 52 0.85 -13.30 -15.43
CA GLY A 52 1.91 -13.14 -14.42
C GLY A 52 2.37 -11.70 -14.19
N LYS A 53 1.70 -10.71 -14.77
CA LYS A 53 2.02 -9.28 -14.63
C LYS A 53 0.90 -8.54 -13.93
N VAL A 54 1.24 -7.48 -13.20
CA VAL A 54 0.23 -6.56 -12.64
C VAL A 54 -0.46 -5.83 -13.80
N ALA A 55 -1.77 -6.03 -13.91
CA ALA A 55 -2.61 -5.40 -14.93
C ALA A 55 -3.30 -4.13 -14.40
N SER A 56 -3.70 -4.13 -13.12
CA SER A 56 -4.24 -2.93 -12.46
C SER A 56 -4.03 -2.96 -10.96
N ILE A 57 -4.00 -1.78 -10.35
CA ILE A 57 -3.95 -1.58 -8.90
C ILE A 57 -5.08 -0.63 -8.52
N ARG A 58 -5.90 -1.00 -7.52
CA ARG A 58 -6.86 -0.11 -6.89
C ARG A 58 -6.47 0.06 -5.42
N ALA A 59 -6.06 1.28 -5.07
CA ALA A 59 -5.68 1.64 -3.72
C ALA A 59 -6.85 2.31 -2.97
N HIS A 60 -6.99 1.99 -1.69
CA HIS A 60 -7.86 2.69 -0.75
C HIS A 60 -7.00 3.16 0.42
N TYR A 61 -6.97 4.48 0.61
CA TYR A 61 -6.19 5.15 1.66
C TYR A 61 -7.11 5.46 2.83
N PHE A 62 -6.65 5.18 4.04
CA PHE A 62 -7.38 5.55 5.25
C PHE A 62 -6.40 5.94 6.37
N SER A 63 -6.86 6.82 7.24
CA SER A 63 -6.13 7.16 8.45
C SER A 63 -6.18 5.97 9.40
N VAL A 64 -5.03 5.62 9.97
CA VAL A 64 -5.01 4.72 11.14
C VAL A 64 -5.50 5.56 12.32
N PRO A 65 -6.46 5.07 13.14
CA PRO A 65 -6.84 5.78 14.36
C PRO A 65 -5.59 5.93 15.25
N ALA A 66 -5.31 7.14 15.72
CA ALA A 66 -4.29 7.34 16.74
C ALA A 66 -4.70 6.54 18.00
N CYS A 67 -3.83 5.64 18.44
CA CYS A 67 -3.98 4.93 19.71
C CYS A 67 -3.86 5.87 20.92
#